data_AF-A0A1C5YVT1-F1
#
_entry.id   AF-A0A1C5YVT1-F1
#
_cell.length_a   1.000
_cell.length_b   1.000
_cell.length_c   1.000
_cell.angle_alpha   90.00
_cell.angle_beta   90.00
_cell.angle_gamma   90.00
#
_symmetry.space_group_name_H-M   'P 1'
#
loop_
_entity.id
_entity.type
_entity.pdbx_description
1 polymer ?
#
loop_
_entity_poly.entity_id
_entity_poly.type
_entity_poly.pdbx_seq_one_letter_code
_entity_poly.pdbx_strand_id
1 'polypeptide(L)'
;MMNTRLTINTAANTIEMTKEFAKKAKYFGTDEYNMLQIARKDYPTFSVTTKKTKSKENYKGLTLDYMKKYIELHPQTLVLEDGTEIEAIEVLRTLVGLDENGEKIEDAETTSYGEIRAWFFGCYPEVKNKKEEKKANTKRLLTATKKKAA
;
A
#
# COMPACT_ATOMS: atom_id res chain seq x y z
N MET A 1 1.42 0.52 -22.53
CA MET A 1 0.54 1.68 -22.26
C MET A 1 1.40 2.92 -22.31
N MET A 2 1.01 3.95 -23.07
CA MET A 2 1.66 5.25 -23.00
C MET A 2 1.35 5.87 -21.63
N ASN A 3 2.37 6.07 -20.80
CA ASN A 3 2.24 6.79 -19.53
C ASN A 3 2.18 8.29 -19.83
N THR A 4 1.03 8.78 -20.30
CA THR A 4 0.87 10.20 -20.59
C THR A 4 0.72 10.97 -19.28
N ARG A 5 1.61 11.93 -19.04
CA ARG A 5 1.68 12.73 -17.79
C ARG A 5 0.52 13.73 -17.64
N LEU A 6 -0.14 14.04 -18.75
CA LEU A 6 -1.33 14.88 -18.90
C LEU A 6 -2.36 14.11 -19.73
N THR A 7 -3.64 14.14 -19.38
CA THR A 7 -4.70 13.39 -20.06
C THR A 7 -5.97 14.24 -20.16
N ILE A 8 -6.62 14.23 -21.32
CA ILE A 8 -7.92 14.87 -21.49
C ILE A 8 -9.01 13.83 -21.21
N ASN A 9 -9.86 14.09 -20.21
CA ASN A 9 -11.03 13.29 -19.88
C ASN A 9 -12.28 14.03 -20.34
N THR A 10 -12.78 13.66 -21.51
CA THR A 10 -13.95 14.30 -22.14
C THR A 10 -15.26 13.96 -21.44
N ALA A 11 -15.35 12.79 -20.80
CA ALA A 11 -16.56 12.39 -20.07
C ALA A 11 -16.77 13.23 -18.80
N ALA A 12 -15.68 13.60 -18.12
CA ALA A 12 -15.73 14.41 -16.90
C ALA A 12 -15.46 15.90 -17.15
N ASN A 13 -15.20 16.31 -18.41
CA ASN A 13 -14.73 17.65 -18.77
C ASN A 13 -13.53 18.10 -17.91
N THR A 14 -12.52 17.22 -17.78
CA THR A 14 -11.33 17.50 -16.97
C THR A 14 -10.02 17.29 -17.74
N ILE A 15 -9.03 18.12 -17.40
CA ILE A 15 -7.64 17.95 -17.76
C ILE A 15 -6.96 17.29 -16.56
N GLU A 16 -6.63 16.01 -16.68
CA GLU A 16 -6.12 15.19 -15.59
C GLU A 16 -4.59 15.04 -15.67
N MET A 17 -3.87 15.42 -14.62
CA MET A 17 -2.41 15.33 -14.57
C MET A 17 -1.90 14.40 -13.46
N THR A 18 -0.69 13.87 -13.61
CA THR A 18 -0.02 13.16 -12.51
C THR A 18 0.46 14.13 -11.43
N LYS A 19 0.68 13.64 -10.20
CA LYS A 19 1.22 14.45 -9.10
C LYS A 19 2.58 15.09 -9.44
N GLU A 20 3.44 14.34 -10.13
CA GLU A 20 4.75 14.83 -10.56
C GLU A 20 4.64 15.94 -11.60
N PHE A 21 3.73 15.79 -12.58
CA PHE A 21 3.47 16.82 -13.57
C PHE A 21 2.94 18.09 -12.90
N ALA A 22 1.98 17.97 -11.98
CA ALA A 22 1.43 19.09 -11.23
C ALA A 22 2.51 19.87 -10.45
N LYS A 23 3.47 19.16 -9.83
CA LYS A 23 4.59 19.78 -9.10
C LYS A 23 5.46 20.64 -10.02
N LYS A 24 5.75 20.15 -11.23
CA LYS A 24 6.58 20.89 -12.21
C LYS A 24 5.82 22.02 -12.87
N ALA A 25 4.56 21.77 -13.27
CA ALA A 25 3.70 22.76 -13.91
C ALA A 25 3.36 23.96 -13.01
N LYS A 26 3.63 23.89 -11.70
CA LYS A 26 3.53 25.04 -10.79
C LYS A 26 4.53 26.16 -11.14
N TYR A 27 5.69 25.81 -11.70
CA TYR A 27 6.75 26.76 -12.02
C TYR A 27 6.55 27.32 -13.43
N PHE A 28 6.35 28.64 -13.50
CA PHE A 28 6.17 29.36 -14.76
C PHE A 28 7.36 29.13 -15.72
N GLY A 29 7.06 28.94 -17.00
CA GLY A 29 8.07 28.78 -18.05
C GLY A 29 8.68 27.37 -18.16
N THR A 30 8.34 26.44 -17.26
CA THR A 30 8.70 25.03 -17.42
C THR A 30 7.95 24.39 -18.58
N ASP A 31 8.52 23.32 -19.15
CA ASP A 31 7.86 22.54 -20.20
C ASP A 31 6.48 22.05 -19.76
N GLU A 32 6.36 21.51 -18.54
CA GLU A 32 5.08 21.06 -18.00
C GLU A 32 4.07 22.21 -17.79
N TYR A 33 4.53 23.41 -17.41
CA TYR A 33 3.67 24.60 -17.37
C TYR A 33 3.17 24.96 -18.77
N ASN A 34 4.05 25.04 -19.76
CA ASN A 34 3.70 25.41 -21.14
C ASN A 34 2.72 24.40 -21.75
N MET A 35 2.96 23.10 -21.54
CA MET A 35 2.05 22.04 -21.96
C MET A 35 0.66 22.18 -21.30
N LEU A 36 0.60 22.51 -20.01
CA LEU A 36 -0.67 22.75 -19.33
C LEU A 36 -1.39 23.99 -19.87
N GLN A 37 -0.67 25.06 -20.18
CA GLN A 37 -1.28 26.27 -20.75
C GLN A 37 -1.86 26.00 -22.14
N ILE A 38 -1.18 25.22 -22.98
CA ILE A 38 -1.71 24.80 -24.29
C ILE A 38 -3.01 24.01 -24.09
N ALA A 39 -3.02 23.01 -23.22
CA ALA A 39 -4.23 22.23 -22.95
C ALA A 39 -5.38 23.09 -22.40
N ARG A 40 -5.10 24.10 -21.56
CA ARG A 40 -6.13 25.03 -21.06
C ARG A 40 -6.68 25.95 -22.16
N LYS A 41 -5.88 26.29 -23.17
CA LYS A 41 -6.34 27.08 -24.33
C LYS A 41 -7.23 26.25 -25.24
N ASP A 42 -6.86 24.99 -25.48
CA ASP A 42 -7.63 24.08 -26.34
C ASP A 42 -8.95 23.63 -25.67
N TYR A 43 -8.97 23.54 -24.33
CA TYR A 43 -10.12 23.11 -23.53
C TYR A 43 -10.49 24.14 -22.45
N PRO A 44 -11.00 25.33 -22.83
CA PRO A 44 -11.21 26.43 -21.91
C PRO A 44 -12.30 26.17 -20.86
N THR A 45 -13.23 25.26 -21.14
CA THR A 45 -14.33 24.89 -20.24
C THR A 45 -13.96 23.73 -19.30
N PHE A 46 -12.80 23.11 -19.46
CA PHE A 46 -12.42 21.93 -18.70
C PHE A 46 -11.75 22.32 -17.38
N SER A 47 -12.08 21.58 -16.32
CA SER A 47 -11.44 21.77 -15.02
C SER A 47 -10.11 21.02 -14.93
N VAL A 48 -9.10 21.63 -14.34
CA VAL A 48 -7.78 21.02 -14.17
C VAL A 48 -7.73 20.23 -12.86
N THR A 49 -7.42 18.94 -12.92
CA THR A 49 -7.41 18.07 -11.74
C THR A 49 -6.18 17.17 -11.70
N THR A 50 -5.75 16.81 -10.49
CA THR A 50 -4.67 15.81 -10.31
C THR A 50 -5.30 14.43 -10.18
N LYS A 51 -4.84 13.46 -10.99
CA LYS A 51 -5.27 12.07 -10.87
C LYS A 51 -5.00 11.54 -9.46
N LYS A 52 -6.05 11.08 -8.79
CA LYS A 52 -5.89 10.23 -7.61
C LYS A 52 -5.32 8.91 -8.08
N THR A 53 -4.03 8.69 -7.84
CA THR A 53 -3.46 7.34 -7.91
C THR A 53 -4.22 6.49 -6.90
N LYS A 54 -4.98 5.49 -7.38
CA LYS A 54 -5.50 4.45 -6.49
C LYS A 54 -4.29 3.89 -5.74
N SER A 55 -4.32 3.97 -4.41
CA SER A 55 -3.30 3.31 -3.60
C SER A 55 -3.31 1.85 -4.01
N LYS A 56 -2.16 1.35 -4.49
CA LYS A 56 -2.01 -0.07 -4.75
C LYS A 56 -2.12 -0.71 -3.37
N GLU A 57 -3.20 -1.44 -3.11
CA GLU A 57 -3.34 -2.18 -1.86
C GLU A 57 -2.31 -3.32 -1.86
N ASN A 58 -1.05 -2.97 -1.55
CA ASN A 58 0.07 -3.91 -1.54
C ASN A 58 -0.07 -4.95 -0.40
N TYR A 59 -0.96 -4.68 0.56
CA TYR A 59 -1.05 -5.42 1.83
C TYR A 59 -2.42 -6.03 2.11
N LYS A 60 -3.26 -6.27 1.09
CA LYS A 60 -4.59 -6.89 1.23
C LYS A 60 -4.56 -8.07 2.21
N GLY A 61 -5.35 -7.98 3.28
CA GLY A 61 -5.61 -9.06 4.24
C GLY A 61 -4.52 -9.34 5.28
N LEU A 62 -3.57 -8.44 5.53
CA LEU A 62 -2.59 -8.58 6.62
C LEU A 62 -2.59 -7.34 7.53
N THR A 63 -3.75 -6.96 8.05
CA THR A 63 -3.87 -5.79 8.94
C THR A 63 -3.17 -6.04 10.28
N LEU A 64 -2.89 -4.99 11.06
CA LEU A 64 -2.37 -5.13 12.43
C LEU A 64 -3.33 -5.96 13.31
N ASP A 65 -4.64 -5.75 13.15
CA ASP A 65 -5.68 -6.56 13.82
C ASP A 65 -5.58 -8.05 13.47
N TYR A 66 -5.30 -8.38 12.20
CA TYR A 66 -5.07 -9.77 11.80
C TYR A 66 -3.82 -10.34 12.46
N MET A 67 -2.70 -9.60 12.47
CA MET A 67 -1.45 -10.05 13.10
C MET A 67 -1.65 -10.30 14.59
N LYS A 68 -2.32 -9.36 15.29
CA LYS A 68 -2.65 -9.48 16.72
C LYS A 68 -3.45 -10.75 17.00
N LYS A 69 -4.57 -10.96 16.30
CA LYS A 69 -5.40 -12.17 16.45
C LYS A 69 -4.63 -13.45 16.13
N TYR A 70 -3.74 -13.41 15.15
CA TYR A 70 -2.93 -14.57 14.82
C TYR A 70 -1.96 -14.92 15.96
N ILE A 71 -1.25 -13.93 16.51
CA ILE A 71 -0.34 -14.12 17.65
C ILE A 71 -1.11 -14.62 18.88
N GLU A 72 -2.30 -14.08 19.17
CA GLU A 72 -3.13 -14.55 20.28
C GLU A 72 -3.56 -16.02 20.14
N LEU A 73 -3.78 -16.50 18.91
CA LEU A 73 -4.10 -17.90 18.62
C LEU A 73 -2.87 -18.80 18.54
N HIS A 74 -1.69 -18.20 18.28
CA HIS A 74 -0.42 -18.88 18.07
C HIS A 74 0.67 -18.19 18.91
N PRO A 75 0.58 -18.27 20.26
CA PRO A 75 1.54 -17.63 21.14
C PRO A 75 2.93 -18.20 20.89
N GLN A 76 3.92 -17.31 20.93
CA GLN A 76 5.30 -17.65 20.64
C GLN A 76 6.21 -16.77 21.51
N THR A 77 7.06 -17.43 22.28
CA THR A 77 8.18 -16.80 22.97
C THR A 77 9.34 -16.58 22.00
N LEU A 78 9.87 -15.36 21.99
CA LEU A 78 11.01 -14.93 21.21
C LEU A 78 12.18 -14.68 22.17
N VAL A 79 13.40 -14.99 21.72
CA VAL A 79 14.62 -14.68 22.45
C VAL A 79 15.30 -13.52 21.74
N LEU A 80 15.49 -12.41 22.45
CA LEU A 80 16.18 -11.23 21.96
C LEU A 80 17.71 -11.45 21.90
N GLU A 81 18.43 -10.54 21.26
CA GLU A 81 19.90 -10.64 21.13
C GLU A 81 20.63 -10.65 22.48
N ASP A 82 20.06 -10.01 23.50
CA ASP A 82 20.59 -9.98 24.86
C ASP A 82 20.21 -11.22 25.70
N GLY A 83 19.49 -12.18 25.11
CA GLY A 83 19.02 -13.40 25.76
C GLY A 83 17.70 -13.24 26.51
N THR A 84 17.05 -12.07 26.46
CA THR A 84 15.75 -11.86 27.09
C THR A 84 14.66 -12.62 26.36
N GLU A 85 13.86 -13.39 27.10
CA GLU A 85 12.64 -14.01 26.58
C GLU A 85 11.47 -13.03 26.62
N ILE A 86 10.77 -12.88 25.50
CA ILE A 86 9.63 -11.99 25.34
C ILE A 86 8.55 -12.62 24.45
N GLU A 87 7.29 -12.47 24.81
CA GLU A 87 6.19 -12.95 23.98
C GLU A 87 6.01 -12.09 22.71
N ALA A 88 5.70 -12.72 21.59
CA ALA A 88 5.47 -12.03 20.32
C ALA A 88 4.37 -10.95 20.41
N ILE A 89 3.39 -11.12 21.33
CA ILE A 89 2.33 -10.12 21.55
C ILE A 89 2.88 -8.84 22.18
N GLU A 90 3.84 -8.95 23.10
CA GLU A 90 4.49 -7.81 23.73
C GLU A 90 5.40 -7.08 22.74
N VAL A 91 6.13 -7.85 21.92
CA VAL A 91 6.91 -7.26 20.81
C VAL A 91 5.99 -6.48 19.87
N LEU A 92 4.84 -7.03 19.48
CA LEU A 92 3.90 -6.32 18.63
C LEU A 92 3.42 -5.02 19.29
N ARG A 93 3.05 -5.04 20.58
CA ARG A 93 2.63 -3.84 21.34
C ARG A 93 3.71 -2.76 21.33
N THR A 94 4.96 -3.13 21.60
CA THR A 94 6.08 -2.19 21.53
C THR A 94 6.23 -1.60 20.14
N LEU A 95 6.21 -2.43 19.08
CA LEU A 95 6.36 -1.96 17.69
C LEU A 95 5.26 -0.99 17.26
N VAL A 96 4.03 -1.13 17.78
CA VAL A 96 2.92 -0.22 17.46
C VAL A 96 2.74 0.93 18.46
N GLY A 97 3.58 1.02 19.49
CA GLY A 97 3.53 2.06 20.51
C GLY A 97 2.33 1.95 21.44
N LEU A 98 1.98 0.73 21.85
CA LEU A 98 0.91 0.46 22.80
C LEU A 98 1.46 0.11 24.19
N ASP A 99 0.73 0.48 25.23
CA ASP A 99 0.97 0.06 26.61
C ASP A 99 0.41 -1.35 26.91
N GLU A 100 0.52 -1.77 28.18
CA GLU A 100 0.02 -3.06 28.68
C GLU A 100 -1.52 -3.21 28.54
N ASN A 101 -2.24 -2.09 28.56
CA ASN A 101 -3.70 -2.01 28.41
C ASN A 101 -4.12 -1.94 26.93
N GLY A 102 -3.16 -1.78 26.00
CA GLY A 102 -3.41 -1.60 24.58
C GLY A 102 -3.78 -0.17 24.19
N GLU A 103 -3.50 0.81 25.05
CA GLU A 103 -3.65 2.24 24.77
C GLU A 103 -2.41 2.80 24.08
N LYS A 104 -2.60 3.81 23.24
CA LYS A 104 -1.51 4.41 22.48
C LYS A 104 -0.71 5.35 23.37
N ILE A 105 0.59 5.12 23.43
CA ILE A 105 1.53 5.97 24.15
C ILE A 105 1.80 7.21 23.27
N GLU A 106 1.62 8.42 23.84
CA GLU A 106 1.71 9.67 23.08
C GLU A 106 3.07 9.90 22.41
N ASP A 107 4.16 9.55 23.11
CA ASP A 107 5.54 9.77 22.66
C ASP A 107 6.23 8.50 22.15
N ALA A 108 5.50 7.42 21.86
CA ALA A 108 6.11 6.19 21.41
C ALA A 108 6.59 6.25 19.95
N GLU A 109 7.84 5.84 19.73
CA GLU A 109 8.35 5.59 18.39
C GLU A 109 7.67 4.35 17.79
N THR A 110 6.76 4.55 16.85
CA THR A 110 6.11 3.44 16.14
C THR A 110 6.98 2.97 14.98
N THR A 111 7.15 1.66 14.88
CA THR A 111 7.82 1.03 13.74
C THR A 111 6.95 1.13 12.49
N SER A 112 7.58 1.23 11.31
CA SER A 112 6.80 1.30 10.07
C SER A 112 6.04 -0.01 9.83
N TYR A 113 4.85 0.08 9.24
CA TYR A 113 4.06 -1.14 8.93
C TYR A 113 4.83 -2.14 8.04
N GLY A 114 5.74 -1.67 7.18
CA GLY A 114 6.58 -2.52 6.35
C GLY A 114 7.52 -3.40 7.16
N GLU A 115 8.11 -2.85 8.21
CA GLU A 115 9.00 -3.54 9.14
C GLU A 115 8.22 -4.48 10.07
N ILE A 116 7.09 -4.04 10.63
CA ILE A 116 6.20 -4.90 11.43
C ILE A 116 5.78 -6.13 10.61
N ARG A 117 5.44 -5.94 9.34
CA ARG A 117 5.11 -7.04 8.44
C ARG A 117 6.28 -7.99 8.19
N ALA A 118 7.49 -7.46 8.03
CA ALA A 118 8.68 -8.28 7.81
C ALA A 118 8.98 -9.14 9.05
N TRP A 119 8.95 -8.51 10.23
CA TRP A 119 9.08 -9.19 11.52
C TRP A 119 8.02 -10.29 11.72
N PHE A 120 6.74 -9.98 11.48
CA PHE A 120 5.66 -10.94 11.63
C PHE A 120 5.86 -12.19 10.75
N PHE A 121 6.33 -12.02 9.51
CA PHE A 121 6.64 -13.17 8.64
C PHE A 121 7.93 -13.90 9.02
N GLY A 122 8.84 -13.26 9.74
CA GLY A 122 9.98 -13.94 10.35
C GLY A 122 9.53 -14.89 11.46
N CYS A 123 8.58 -14.46 12.30
CA CYS A 123 8.04 -15.27 13.38
C CYS A 123 7.11 -16.37 12.86
N TYR A 124 6.25 -16.03 11.89
CA TYR A 124 5.19 -16.91 11.36
C TYR A 124 5.34 -17.15 9.84
N PRO A 125 6.38 -17.89 9.41
CA PRO A 125 6.66 -18.13 7.99
C PRO A 125 5.53 -18.89 7.29
N GLU A 126 4.75 -19.69 7.99
CA GLU A 126 3.59 -20.41 7.47
C GLU A 126 2.48 -19.48 6.96
N VAL A 127 2.32 -18.29 7.56
CA VAL A 127 1.34 -17.30 7.08
C VAL A 127 1.77 -16.74 5.73
N LYS A 128 3.08 -16.51 5.56
CA LYS A 128 3.65 -16.08 4.28
C LYS A 128 3.42 -17.14 3.21
N ASN A 129 3.74 -18.40 3.51
CA ASN A 129 3.60 -19.52 2.57
C ASN A 129 2.14 -19.70 2.11
N LYS A 130 1.17 -19.74 3.04
CA LYS A 130 -0.27 -19.83 2.71
C LYS A 130 -0.74 -18.69 1.80
N LYS A 131 -0.19 -17.48 1.98
CA LYS A 131 -0.53 -16.32 1.15
C LYS A 131 0.02 -16.44 -0.27
N GLU A 132 1.24 -16.95 -0.40
CA GLU A 132 1.86 -17.21 -1.70
C GLU A 132 1.16 -18.33 -2.47
N GLU A 133 0.76 -19.41 -1.78
CA GLU A 133 -0.05 -20.50 -2.35
C GLU A 133 -1.41 -20.02 -2.87
N LYS A 134 -2.16 -19.26 -2.05
CA LYS A 134 -3.44 -18.68 -2.49
C LYS A 134 -3.26 -17.81 -3.72
N LYS A 135 -2.22 -16.97 -3.75
CA LYS A 135 -1.91 -16.10 -4.90
C LYS A 135 -1.59 -16.92 -6.15
N ALA A 136 -0.80 -17.99 -6.02
CA ALA A 136 -0.50 -18.89 -7.12
C ALA A 136 -1.75 -19.59 -7.64
N ASN A 137 -2.63 -20.07 -6.74
CA ASN A 137 -3.88 -20.72 -7.11
C ASN A 137 -4.85 -19.77 -7.83
N THR A 138 -5.03 -18.54 -7.32
CA THR A 138 -5.84 -17.53 -8.01
C THR A 138 -5.30 -17.22 -9.41
N LYS A 139 -3.97 -17.11 -9.57
CA LYS A 139 -3.35 -16.90 -10.89
C LYS A 139 -3.63 -18.08 -11.83
N ARG A 140 -3.55 -19.32 -11.35
CA ARG A 140 -3.94 -20.53 -12.12
C ARG A 140 -5.40 -20.47 -12.54
N LEU A 141 -6.33 -20.15 -11.64
CA LEU A 141 -7.76 -20.05 -11.94
C LEU A 141 -8.06 -18.94 -12.96
N LEU A 142 -7.39 -17.79 -12.88
CA LEU A 142 -7.56 -16.69 -13.83
C LEU A 142 -6.99 -16.99 -15.22
N THR A 143 -5.97 -17.84 -15.30
CA THR A 143 -5.34 -18.25 -16.56
C THR A 143 -5.97 -19.52 -17.15
N ALA A 144 -6.81 -20.21 -16.39
CA ALA A 144 -7.59 -21.33 -16.87
C ALA A 144 -8.68 -20.84 -17.84
N THR A 145 -8.39 -20.86 -19.13
CA THR A 145 -9.41 -20.75 -20.18
C THR A 145 -10.31 -21.99 -20.13
N LYS A 146 -11.64 -21.81 -20.18
CA LYS A 146 -12.59 -22.91 -20.37
C LYS A 146 -12.15 -23.72 -21.59
N LYS A 147 -11.65 -24.93 -21.37
CA LYS A 147 -11.56 -25.95 -22.42
C LYS A 147 -13.01 -26.24 -22.79
N LYS A 148 -13.52 -25.62 -23.87
CA LYS A 148 -14.79 -26.04 -24.46
C LYS A 148 -14.61 -27.53 -24.75
N ALA A 149 -15.43 -28.36 -24.10
CA ALA A 149 -15.58 -29.74 -24.51
C ALA A 149 -15.97 -29.72 -25.99
N ALA A 150 -15.08 -30.24 -26.82
CA ALA A 150 -15.33 -30.52 -28.22
C ALA A 150 -16.17 -31.80 -28.31
#